data_AF-A0A7K3GYL3-F1
#
_entry.id   AF-A0A7K3GYL3-F1
#
_cell.length_a   1.000
_cell.length_b   1.000
_cell.length_c   1.000
_cell.angle_alpha   90.00
_cell.angle_beta   90.00
_cell.angle_gamma   90.00
#
_symmetry.space_group_name_H-M   'P 1'
#
loop_
_entity.id
_entity.type
_entity.pdbx_description
1 polymer ?
#
loop_
_entity_poly.entity_id
_entity_poly.type
_entity_poly.pdbx_seq_one_letter_code
_entity_poly.pdbx_strand_id
1 'polypeptide(L)'
;MRWLMSLGEHTRPDAPAYAEDPAPDQARALALVDDFAHLFTVLRAWRQEYGEELTAWAVQVEADDVENLPADVTEQWAREGAPVRIDTLRGGYVKVSDYREVAMRPGVSTRTVAGVPLWTARP
;
A
#
# COMPACT_ATOMS: atom_id res chain seq x y z
N MET A 1 -6.41 -6.83 -16.59
CA MET A 1 -6.09 -6.48 -15.20
C MET A 1 -4.74 -7.05 -14.84
N ARG A 2 -3.79 -6.18 -14.49
CA ARG A 2 -2.44 -6.52 -14.01
C ARG A 2 -2.28 -6.00 -12.58
N TRP A 3 -1.22 -6.40 -11.90
CA TRP A 3 -0.85 -5.89 -10.58
C TRP A 3 0.30 -4.90 -10.71
N LEU A 4 0.06 -3.67 -10.24
CA LEU A 4 1.09 -2.67 -10.06
C LEU A 4 1.52 -2.69 -8.59
N MET A 5 2.82 -2.61 -8.34
CA MET A 5 3.40 -2.60 -7.00
C MET A 5 4.47 -1.50 -6.87
N SER A 6 4.40 -0.73 -5.80
CA SER A 6 5.40 0.26 -5.41
C SER A 6 6.18 -0.18 -4.18
N LEU A 7 7.47 0.17 -4.14
CA LEU A 7 8.29 0.01 -2.94
C LEU A 7 8.03 1.16 -1.98
N GLY A 8 7.59 0.86 -0.76
CA GLY A 8 7.44 1.84 0.31
C GLY A 8 8.79 2.20 0.93
N GLU A 9 8.93 3.44 1.37
CA GLU A 9 10.14 3.93 2.04
C GLU A 9 9.83 4.48 3.44
N HIS A 10 10.72 4.18 4.40
CA HIS A 10 10.69 4.80 5.72
C HIS A 10 11.34 6.18 5.63
N THR A 11 10.56 7.19 5.29
CA THR A 11 11.04 8.58 5.18
C THR A 11 11.13 9.27 6.56
N ARG A 12 10.52 8.69 7.61
CA ARG A 12 10.48 9.23 8.97
C ARG A 12 10.80 8.17 10.02
N PRO A 13 11.73 8.43 10.96
CA PRO A 13 12.08 7.49 12.02
C PRO A 13 10.97 7.31 13.08
N ASP A 14 9.98 8.19 13.09
CA ASP A 14 8.87 8.23 14.06
C ASP A 14 7.55 7.62 13.52
N ALA A 15 7.58 7.09 12.29
CA ALA A 15 6.42 6.57 11.56
C ALA A 15 6.19 5.05 11.84
N PRO A 16 5.04 4.46 11.45
CA PRO A 16 4.60 3.15 11.93
C PRO A 16 5.58 2.02 11.53
N ALA A 17 5.39 0.83 12.10
CA ALA A 17 6.27 -0.33 11.88
C ALA A 17 6.40 -0.80 10.40
N TYR A 18 5.70 -0.17 9.45
CA TYR A 18 5.72 -0.43 8.02
C TYR A 18 5.94 0.88 7.25
N ALA A 19 6.52 0.78 6.05
CA ALA A 19 6.91 1.94 5.24
C ALA A 19 5.68 2.68 4.66
N GLU A 20 5.87 3.96 4.30
CA GLU A 20 4.81 4.78 3.68
C GLU A 20 4.37 4.19 2.33
N ASP A 21 3.16 4.54 1.87
CA ASP A 21 2.60 4.13 0.58
C ASP A 21 2.85 5.22 -0.47
N PRO A 22 3.93 5.14 -1.27
CA PRO A 22 4.19 6.12 -2.31
C PRO A 22 3.30 5.83 -3.52
N ALA A 23 2.70 6.90 -4.03
CA ALA A 23 2.10 6.88 -5.36
C ALA A 23 3.16 6.48 -6.41
N PRO A 24 2.75 5.92 -7.56
CA PRO A 24 3.70 5.38 -8.53
C PRO A 24 4.80 6.35 -8.96
N ASP A 25 4.46 7.61 -9.21
CA ASP A 25 5.38 8.67 -9.61
C ASP A 25 6.39 9.09 -8.53
N GLN A 26 6.16 8.68 -7.28
CA GLN A 26 7.01 8.98 -6.13
C GLN A 26 7.83 7.77 -5.66
N ALA A 27 7.51 6.58 -6.15
CA ALA A 27 8.12 5.35 -5.70
C ALA A 27 9.54 5.19 -6.28
N ARG A 28 10.49 4.78 -5.43
CA ARG A 28 11.86 4.47 -5.88
C ARG A 28 11.92 3.26 -6.81
N ALA A 29 10.99 2.31 -6.64
CA ALA A 29 10.88 1.14 -7.48
C ALA A 29 9.42 0.79 -7.74
N LEU A 30 9.13 0.37 -8.96
CA LEU A 30 7.83 -0.06 -9.45
C LEU A 30 7.92 -1.39 -10.17
N ALA A 31 6.83 -2.15 -10.13
CA ALA A 31 6.69 -3.35 -10.93
C ALA A 31 5.25 -3.52 -11.41
N LEU A 32 5.10 -3.91 -12.67
CA LEU A 32 3.83 -4.29 -13.28
C LEU A 32 3.91 -5.76 -13.68
N VAL A 33 3.02 -6.60 -13.15
CA VAL A 33 3.01 -8.04 -13.39
C VAL A 33 1.60 -8.54 -13.72
N ASP A 34 1.51 -9.63 -14.47
CA ASP A 34 0.20 -10.18 -14.88
C ASP A 34 -0.56 -10.87 -13.73
N ASP A 35 0.16 -11.44 -12.76
CA ASP A 35 -0.42 -12.24 -11.68
C ASP A 35 0.11 -11.83 -10.30
N PHE A 36 -0.75 -11.92 -9.28
CA PHE A 36 -0.40 -11.55 -7.91
C PHE A 36 0.81 -12.35 -7.39
N ALA A 37 0.92 -13.64 -7.74
CA ALA A 37 2.02 -14.49 -7.32
C ALA A 37 3.38 -14.00 -7.84
N HIS A 38 3.40 -13.31 -8.99
CA HIS A 38 4.63 -12.77 -9.56
C HIS A 38 5.19 -11.60 -8.75
N LEU A 39 4.38 -10.93 -7.92
CA LEU A 39 4.86 -9.92 -6.98
C LEU A 39 5.90 -10.48 -6.00
N PHE A 40 5.78 -11.75 -5.61
CA PHE A 40 6.75 -12.38 -4.70
C PHE A 40 8.11 -12.60 -5.36
N THR A 41 8.14 -12.83 -6.68
CA THR A 41 9.39 -12.89 -7.45
C THR A 41 10.07 -11.53 -7.49
N VAL A 42 9.30 -10.47 -7.74
CA VAL A 42 9.80 -9.09 -7.70
C VAL A 42 10.32 -8.75 -6.30
N LEU A 43 9.55 -9.04 -5.25
CA LEU A 43 9.97 -8.82 -3.87
C LEU A 43 11.27 -9.54 -3.52
N ARG A 44 11.46 -10.77 -4.02
CA ARG A 44 12.72 -11.48 -3.82
C ARG A 44 13.91 -10.74 -4.45
N ALA A 45 13.73 -10.17 -5.65
CA ALA A 45 14.77 -9.37 -6.29
C ALA A 45 15.03 -8.07 -5.53
N TRP A 46 13.96 -7.34 -5.16
CA TRP A 46 14.06 -6.12 -4.35
C TRP A 46 14.72 -6.35 -3.00
N ARG A 47 14.52 -7.50 -2.35
CA ARG A 47 15.21 -7.82 -1.09
C ARG A 47 16.73 -7.93 -1.22
N GLN A 48 17.23 -8.35 -2.39
CA GLN A 48 18.67 -8.41 -2.63
C GLN A 48 19.26 -7.02 -2.85
N GLU A 49 18.47 -6.11 -3.43
CA GLU A 49 18.92 -4.76 -3.80
C GLU A 49 18.74 -3.74 -2.66
N TYR A 50 17.61 -3.78 -1.96
CA TYR A 50 17.16 -2.75 -1.02
C TYR A 50 17.19 -3.20 0.44
N GLY A 51 17.45 -4.49 0.72
CA GLY A 51 17.56 -5.04 2.06
C GLY A 51 16.47 -6.06 2.41
N GLU A 52 16.66 -6.79 3.52
CA GLU A 52 15.79 -7.94 3.84
C GLU A 52 14.37 -7.56 4.28
N GLU A 53 14.21 -6.40 4.93
CA GLU A 53 12.98 -5.90 5.51
C GLU A 53 12.44 -4.75 4.65
N LEU A 54 11.38 -5.01 3.90
CA LEU A 54 10.77 -4.08 2.95
C LEU A 54 9.26 -4.09 3.15
N THR A 55 8.63 -2.95 2.88
CA THR A 55 7.19 -2.87 2.68
C THR A 55 6.93 -2.49 1.22
N ALA A 56 6.03 -3.22 0.57
CA ALA A 56 5.53 -2.89 -0.77
C ALA A 56 4.01 -2.75 -0.75
N TRP A 57 3.50 -1.93 -1.66
CA TRP A 57 2.09 -1.63 -1.80
C TRP A 57 1.62 -1.99 -3.20
N ALA A 58 0.47 -2.66 -3.33
CA ALA A 58 0.00 -3.18 -4.60
C ALA A 58 -1.50 -2.97 -4.84
N VAL A 59 -1.85 -2.77 -6.10
CA VAL A 59 -3.23 -2.62 -6.58
C VAL A 59 -3.39 -3.25 -7.96
N GLN A 60 -4.62 -3.66 -8.29
CA GLN A 60 -4.96 -4.09 -9.64
C GLN A 60 -5.22 -2.86 -10.53
N VAL A 61 -4.64 -2.87 -11.73
CA VAL A 61 -4.74 -1.78 -12.69
C VAL A 61 -5.01 -2.30 -14.11
N GLU A 62 -5.58 -1.42 -14.93
CA GLU A 62 -5.59 -1.55 -16.38
C GLU A 62 -4.43 -0.75 -16.96
N ALA A 63 -3.25 -1.36 -16.98
CA ALA A 63 -2.05 -0.77 -17.55
C ALA A 63 -1.24 -1.84 -18.30
N ASP A 64 -0.63 -1.44 -19.41
CA ASP A 64 0.20 -2.32 -20.23
C ASP A 64 1.70 -2.09 -20.06
N ASP A 65 2.09 -0.93 -19.52
CA ASP A 65 3.47 -0.49 -19.38
C ASP A 65 3.64 0.32 -18.09
N VAL A 66 4.71 0.03 -17.36
CA VAL A 66 5.05 0.72 -16.10
C VAL A 66 5.63 2.12 -16.36
N GLU A 67 6.26 2.35 -17.52
CA GLU A 67 6.81 3.65 -17.90
C GLU A 67 5.73 4.63 -18.37
N ASN A 68 4.55 4.11 -18.74
CA ASN A 68 3.45 4.87 -19.31
C ASN A 68 2.12 4.56 -18.59
N LEU A 69 2.13 4.72 -17.26
CA LEU A 69 0.92 4.50 -16.46
C LEU A 69 -0.15 5.55 -16.80
N PRO A 70 -1.42 5.13 -16.91
CA PRO A 70 -2.54 6.06 -17.03
C PRO A 70 -2.60 7.05 -15.85
N ALA A 71 -2.89 8.32 -16.12
CA ALA A 71 -2.86 9.37 -15.09
C ALA A 71 -3.89 9.13 -13.97
N ASP A 72 -5.04 8.54 -14.32
CA ASP A 72 -6.09 8.15 -13.38
C ASP A 72 -5.62 7.09 -12.39
N VAL A 73 -4.74 6.16 -12.79
CA VAL A 73 -4.13 5.17 -11.88
C VAL A 73 -3.29 5.88 -10.81
N THR A 74 -2.41 6.81 -11.22
CA THR A 74 -1.55 7.55 -10.28
C THR A 74 -2.38 8.46 -9.37
N GLU A 75 -3.36 9.18 -9.92
CA GLU A 75 -4.25 10.06 -9.15
C GLU A 75 -5.13 9.28 -8.16
N GLN A 76 -5.65 8.12 -8.57
CA GLN A 76 -6.44 7.27 -7.69
C GLN A 76 -5.58 6.71 -6.57
N TRP A 77 -4.38 6.19 -6.88
CA TRP A 77 -3.46 5.68 -5.88
C TRP A 77 -3.08 6.77 -4.87
N ALA A 78 -2.71 7.98 -5.32
CA ALA A 78 -2.36 9.08 -4.43
C ALA A 78 -3.53 9.49 -3.50
N ARG A 79 -4.78 9.27 -3.92
CA ARG A 79 -5.98 9.62 -3.15
C ARG A 79 -6.42 8.52 -2.19
N GLU A 80 -6.37 7.27 -2.63
CA GLU A 80 -7.00 6.12 -1.97
C GLU A 80 -5.98 5.18 -1.30
N GLY A 81 -4.72 5.23 -1.73
CA GLY A 81 -3.68 4.28 -1.40
C GLY A 81 -3.86 2.95 -2.12
N ALA A 82 -2.79 2.15 -2.14
CA ALA A 82 -2.85 0.78 -2.61
C ALA A 82 -3.47 -0.11 -1.51
N PRO A 83 -4.47 -0.94 -1.85
CA PRO A 83 -5.21 -1.68 -0.85
C PRO A 83 -4.50 -2.94 -0.38
N VAL A 84 -3.39 -3.36 -1.00
CA VAL A 84 -2.62 -4.54 -0.55
C VAL A 84 -1.25 -4.10 -0.08
N ARG A 85 -0.90 -4.41 1.17
CA ARG A 85 0.45 -4.23 1.72
C ARG A 85 1.15 -5.57 1.86
N ILE A 86 2.40 -5.63 1.42
CA ILE A 86 3.25 -6.82 1.52
C ILE A 86 4.52 -6.46 2.28
N ASP A 87 4.72 -7.07 3.43
CA ASP A 87 5.90 -6.86 4.27
C ASP A 87 6.83 -8.08 4.19
N THR A 88 8.10 -7.85 3.89
CA THR A 88 9.15 -8.86 4.02
C THR A 88 9.80 -8.73 5.38
N LEU A 89 9.97 -9.85 6.06
CA LEU A 89 10.52 -9.90 7.42
C LEU A 89 11.79 -10.75 7.43
N ARG A 90 12.66 -10.50 8.42
CA ARG A 90 13.85 -11.32 8.67
C ARG A 90 13.49 -12.80 8.77
N GLY A 91 14.37 -13.65 8.24
CA GLY A 91 14.13 -15.09 8.15
C GLY A 91 13.30 -15.52 6.93
N GLY A 92 12.97 -14.58 6.03
CA GLY A 92 12.32 -14.89 4.75
C GLY A 92 10.80 -15.00 4.81
N TYR A 93 10.18 -14.59 5.91
CA TYR A 93 8.73 -14.53 6.03
C TYR A 93 8.15 -13.37 5.22
N VAL A 94 6.95 -13.57 4.70
CA VAL A 94 6.17 -12.56 4.00
C VAL A 94 4.81 -12.44 4.67
N LYS A 95 4.41 -11.21 5.02
CA LYS A 95 3.08 -10.90 5.54
C LYS A 95 2.31 -10.13 4.48
N VAL A 96 1.12 -10.60 4.13
CA VAL A 96 0.20 -9.92 3.21
C VAL A 96 -0.96 -9.36 4.03
N SER A 97 -1.21 -8.07 3.92
CA SER A 97 -2.37 -7.38 4.50
C SER A 97 -3.24 -6.87 3.36
N ASP A 98 -4.49 -7.36 3.27
CA ASP A 98 -5.45 -6.95 2.25
C ASP A 98 -6.52 -6.05 2.88
N TYR A 99 -6.57 -4.80 2.44
CA TYR A 99 -7.46 -3.76 2.95
C TYR A 99 -8.71 -3.57 2.08
N ARG A 100 -8.87 -4.33 0.99
CA ARG A 100 -10.04 -4.20 0.10
C ARG A 100 -11.37 -4.45 0.81
N GLU A 101 -11.37 -5.31 1.83
CA GLU A 101 -12.55 -5.62 2.64
C GLU A 101 -12.66 -4.80 3.93
N VAL A 102 -11.72 -3.88 4.19
CA VAL A 102 -11.89 -2.89 5.24
C VAL A 102 -12.88 -1.87 4.71
N ALA A 103 -14.17 -2.21 4.85
CA ALA A 103 -15.26 -1.28 4.63
C ALA A 103 -14.86 0.05 5.26
N MET A 104 -14.78 1.10 4.44
CA MET A 104 -14.68 2.47 4.93
C MET A 104 -15.66 2.58 6.10
N ARG A 105 -15.15 2.73 7.32
CA ARG A 105 -16.03 3.06 8.44
C ARG A 105 -16.80 4.30 7.99
N PRO A 106 -18.13 4.25 7.83
CA PRO A 106 -18.87 5.44 7.46
C PRO A 106 -18.73 6.42 8.63
N GLY A 107 -18.09 7.55 8.37
CA GLY A 107 -18.15 8.76 9.18
C GLY A 107 -17.79 8.61 10.66
N VAL A 108 -16.53 8.90 11.01
CA VAL A 108 -16.32 9.72 12.21
C VAL A 108 -16.79 11.13 11.85
N SER A 109 -18.10 11.36 11.94
CA SER A 109 -18.64 12.72 11.92
C SER A 109 -18.38 13.31 13.30
N THR A 110 -17.33 14.12 13.42
CA THR A 110 -17.09 14.94 14.61
C THR A 110 -18.16 16.02 14.68
N ARG A 111 -19.32 15.70 15.27
CA ARG A 111 -20.25 16.74 15.69
C ARG A 111 -19.77 17.28 17.02
N THR A 112 -18.99 18.36 16.98
CA THR A 112 -18.66 19.12 18.18
C THR A 112 -19.93 19.76 18.72
N VAL A 113 -20.46 19.23 19.82
CA VAL A 113 -21.34 19.97 20.72
C VAL A 113 -20.70 19.90 22.09
N ALA A 114 -20.11 21.02 22.51
CA ALA A 114 -19.63 21.27 23.88
C ALA A 114 -18.84 20.12 24.55
N GLY A 115 -17.62 19.87 24.06
CA GLY A 115 -16.48 19.57 24.94
C GLY A 115 -16.30 18.16 25.53
N VAL A 116 -17.12 17.14 25.25
CA VAL A 116 -16.84 15.77 25.71
C VAL A 116 -17.21 14.72 24.65
N PRO A 117 -16.27 13.89 24.17
CA PRO A 117 -16.59 12.77 23.29
C PRO A 117 -17.24 11.63 24.08
N LEU A 118 -18.51 11.35 23.80
CA LEU A 118 -19.27 10.22 24.36
C LEU A 118 -19.34 9.08 23.33
N TRP A 119 -18.63 8.00 23.60
CA TRP A 119 -18.70 6.76 22.81
C TRP A 119 -19.88 5.94 23.30
N THR A 120 -20.90 5.74 22.45
CA THR A 120 -21.96 4.75 22.72
C THR A 120 -21.92 3.69 21.62
N ALA A 121 -21.56 2.47 22.01
CA ALA A 121 -21.80 1.29 21.17
C ALA A 121 -23.30 0.96 21.25
N ARG A 122 -23.97 0.84 20.11
CA ARG A 122 -25.31 0.24 20.07
C ARG A 122 -25.18 -1.30 20.11
N PRO A 123 -26.07 -2.00 20.82
CA PRO A 123 -26.07 -3.46 20.90
C PRO A 123 -26.38 -4.12 19.56
#